data_AF-A0A0F9PHF3-F1
#
_entry.id   AF-A0A0F9PHF3-F1
#
_cell.length_a   1.000
_cell.length_b   1.000
_cell.length_c   1.000
_cell.angle_alpha   90.00
_cell.angle_beta   90.00
_cell.angle_gamma   90.00
#
_symmetry.space_group_name_H-M   'P 1'
#
loop_
_entity.id
_entity.type
_entity.pdbx_description
1 polymer ?
#
loop_
_entity_poly.entity_id
_entity_poly.type
_entity_poly.pdbx_seq_one_letter_code
_entity_poly.pdbx_strand_id
1 'polypeptide(L)' 'MDKMAVEGLVSAELLGAEAANPPYVTPHQGYAVILEELDELWDEVKVKRENRSIDRMRREAVQVAATAMRFAIDLT' A
#
# COMPACT_ATOMS: atom_id res chain seq x y z
N MET A 1 9.35 -15.32 0.04
CA MET A 1 8.68 -14.96 -1.21
C MET A 1 9.74 -14.52 -2.20
N ASP A 2 9.64 -14.98 -3.42
CA ASP A 2 10.38 -14.40 -4.53
C ASP A 2 9.69 -13.11 -5.02
N LYS A 3 10.36 -12.40 -5.93
CA LYS A 3 9.86 -11.14 -6.50
C LYS A 3 8.50 -11.29 -7.18
N MET A 4 8.29 -12.38 -7.92
CA MET A 4 7.07 -12.62 -8.70
C MET A 4 5.85 -12.78 -7.78
N ALA A 5 6.03 -13.44 -6.63
CA ALA A 5 4.97 -13.55 -5.62
C ALA A 5 4.58 -12.18 -5.07
N VAL A 6 5.54 -11.28 -4.82
CA VAL A 6 5.27 -9.92 -4.32
C VAL A 6 4.55 -9.09 -5.38
N GLU A 7 4.98 -9.14 -6.64
CA GLU A 7 4.29 -8.45 -7.75
C GLU A 7 2.82 -8.91 -7.87
N GLY A 8 2.56 -10.21 -7.68
CA GLY A 8 1.21 -10.76 -7.65
C GLY A 8 0.36 -10.21 -6.50
N LEU A 9 0.93 -10.06 -5.31
CA LEU A 9 0.23 -9.47 -4.15
C LEU A 9 -0.10 -7.99 -4.39
N VAL A 10 0.83 -7.21 -4.93
CA VAL A 10 0.59 -5.80 -5.26
C VAL A 10 -0.50 -5.66 -6.32
N SER A 11 -0.49 -6.53 -7.33
CA SER A 11 -1.53 -6.53 -8.37
C SER A 11 -2.90 -6.88 -7.79
N ALA A 12 -2.98 -7.85 -6.88
CA ALA A 12 -4.22 -8.21 -6.21
C ALA A 12 -4.75 -7.08 -5.32
N GLU A 13 -3.86 -6.43 -4.56
CA GLU A 13 -4.21 -5.29 -3.70
C GLU A 13 -4.71 -4.10 -4.52
N LEU A 14 -4.03 -3.78 -5.63
CA LEU A 14 -4.43 -2.74 -6.57
C LEU A 14 -5.86 -2.96 -7.08
N LEU A 15 -6.15 -4.15 -7.60
CA LEU A 15 -7.49 -4.51 -8.11
C LEU A 15 -8.55 -4.45 -7.00
N GLY A 16 -8.20 -4.86 -5.78
CA GLY A 16 -9.08 -4.75 -4.62
C GLY A 16 -9.40 -3.29 -4.28
N ALA A 17 -8.38 -2.43 -4.26
CA ALA A 17 -8.52 -1.02 -3.96
C ALA A 17 -9.33 -0.27 -5.02
N GLU A 18 -9.15 -0.58 -6.31
CA GLU A 18 -9.95 -0.05 -7.42
C GLU A 18 -11.41 -0.49 -7.35
N ALA A 19 -11.67 -1.73 -6.95
CA ALA A 19 -13.03 -2.24 -6.79
C ALA A 19 -13.75 -1.63 -5.58
N ALA A 20 -13.02 -1.32 -4.51
CA ALA A 20 -13.58 -0.81 -3.26
C ALA A 20 -13.73 0.72 -3.23
N ASN A 21 -12.90 1.46 -3.97
CA ASN A 21 -12.81 2.91 -3.88
C ASN A 21 -12.86 3.58 -5.25
N PRO A 22 -13.46 4.77 -5.39
CA PRO A 22 -13.40 5.52 -6.63
C PRO A 22 -11.96 5.94 -6.98
N PRO A 23 -11.70 6.29 -8.25
CA PRO A 23 -10.44 6.91 -8.66
C PRO A 23 -10.09 8.14 -7.83
N TYR A 24 -8.79 8.38 -7.61
CA TYR A 24 -8.35 9.64 -7.02
C TYR A 24 -8.74 10.82 -7.90
N VAL A 25 -9.20 11.91 -7.28
CA VAL A 25 -9.70 13.10 -7.99
C VAL A 25 -8.64 14.20 -8.04
N THR A 26 -7.73 14.25 -7.07
CA THR A 26 -6.67 15.27 -7.02
C THR A 26 -5.33 14.69 -6.56
N PRO A 27 -4.19 15.30 -6.94
CA PRO A 27 -2.87 14.94 -6.41
C PRO A 27 -2.78 14.98 -4.89
N HIS A 28 -3.46 15.92 -4.23
CA HIS A 28 -3.46 15.99 -2.77
C HIS A 28 -4.18 14.80 -2.13
N GLN A 29 -5.30 14.37 -2.71
CA GLN A 29 -6.02 13.18 -2.25
C GLN A 29 -5.17 11.93 -2.44
N GLY A 30 -4.62 11.72 -3.63
CA GLY A 30 -3.77 10.56 -3.89
C GLY A 30 -2.54 10.52 -2.97
N TYR A 31 -1.89 11.67 -2.76
CA TYR A 31 -0.77 11.77 -1.82
C TYR A 31 -1.19 11.47 -0.38
N ALA A 32 -2.36 11.96 0.06
CA ALA A 32 -2.85 11.69 1.40
C ALA A 32 -3.07 10.19 1.64
N VAL A 33 -3.58 9.46 0.64
CA VAL A 33 -3.75 7.99 0.74
C VAL A 33 -2.39 7.27 0.77
N ILE A 34 -1.43 7.68 -0.06
CA ILE A 34 -0.06 7.12 0.02
C ILE A 34 0.54 7.35 1.41
N LEU A 35 0.35 8.56 1.96
CA LEU A 35 0.88 8.93 3.27
C LEU A 35 0.26 8.09 4.39
N GLU A 36 -1.05 7.83 4.33
CA GLU A 36 -1.75 6.95 5.27
C GLU A 36 -1.13 5.54 5.30
N GLU A 37 -0.98 4.89 4.15
CA GLU A 37 -0.38 3.55 4.08
C GLU A 37 1.10 3.55 4.55
N LEU A 38 1.82 4.65 4.29
CA LEU A 38 3.21 4.79 4.74
C LEU A 38 3.30 4.94 6.26
N ASP A 39 2.37 5.68 6.87
CA ASP A 39 2.27 5.81 8.32
C ASP A 39 1.87 4.47 8.97
N GLU A 40 0.97 3.69 8.36
CA GLU A 40 0.63 2.34 8.82
C GLU A 40 1.83 1.39 8.74
N LEU A 41 2.59 1.42 7.65
CA LEU A 41 3.85 0.67 7.55
C LEU A 41 4.84 1.11 8.63
N TRP A 42 4.95 2.42 8.87
CA TRP A 42 5.83 2.93 9.91
C TRP A 42 5.41 2.50 11.31
N ASP A 43 4.10 2.45 11.57
CA ASP A 43 3.53 1.93 12.81
C ASP A 43 3.95 0.48 13.06
N GLU A 44 3.96 -0.36 12.03
CA GLU A 44 4.44 -1.75 12.14
C GLU A 44 5.96 -1.85 12.33
N VAL A 45 6.73 -1.01 11.63
CA VAL A 45 8.20 -1.00 11.71
C VAL A 45 8.69 -0.60 13.10
N LYS A 46 8.04 0.39 13.73
CA LYS A 46 8.43 0.93 15.03
C LYS A 46 7.97 0.06 16.22
N VAL A 47 7.19 -0.99 15.97
CA VAL A 47 6.86 -1.98 17.01
C VAL A 47 8.13 -2.62 17.56
N LYS A 48 8.16 -2.78 18.89
CA LYS A 48 9.25 -3.46 19.60
C LYS A 48 9.43 -4.88 19.08
N ARG A 49 10.67 -5.36 19.08
CA ARG A 49 11.06 -6.63 18.44
C ARG A 49 10.21 -7.82 18.91
N GLU A 50 9.88 -7.87 20.20
CA GLU A 50 9.10 -8.92 20.84
C GLU A 50 7.65 -9.01 20.33
N ASN A 51 7.10 -7.92 19.81
CA ASN A 51 5.71 -7.83 19.33
C ASN A 51 5.61 -7.61 17.81
N ARG A 52 6.74 -7.63 17.10
CA ARG A 52 6.80 -7.30 15.68
C ARG A 52 6.23 -8.43 14.82
N SER A 53 5.37 -8.08 13.87
CA SER A 53 4.91 -9.00 12.83
C SER A 53 5.53 -8.67 11.48
N ILE A 54 6.31 -9.60 10.93
CA ILE A 54 6.86 -9.46 9.57
C ILE A 54 5.74 -9.45 8.53
N ASP A 55 4.67 -10.20 8.76
CA ASP A 55 3.58 -10.31 7.79
C ASP A 55 2.75 -9.03 7.74
N ARG A 56 2.57 -8.33 8.86
CA ARG A 56 1.92 -7.00 8.87
C ARG A 56 2.77 -5.96 8.15
N MET A 57 4.08 -5.87 8.43
CA MET A 57 4.96 -4.96 7.68
C MET A 57 4.95 -5.26 6.17
N ARG A 58 4.91 -6.53 5.78
CA ARG A 58 4.82 -6.90 4.36
C ARG A 58 3.49 -6.47 3.74
N ARG A 59 2.40 -6.64 4.48
CA ARG A 59 1.07 -6.23 4.05
C ARG A 59 1.02 -4.72 3.80
N GLU A 60 1.45 -3.91 4.76
CA GLU A 60 1.42 -2.45 4.60
C GLU A 60 2.38 -2.00 3.48
N ALA A 61 3.53 -2.66 3.31
CA ALA A 61 4.43 -2.38 2.18
C ALA A 61 3.81 -2.71 0.81
N VAL A 62 2.97 -3.75 0.72
CA VAL A 62 2.19 -4.07 -0.49
C VAL A 62 1.13 -3.00 -0.73
N GLN A 63 0.44 -2.54 0.30
CA GLN A 63 -0.54 -1.45 0.22
C GLN A 63 0.11 -0.14 -0.24
N VAL A 64 1.26 0.25 0.30
CA VAL A 64 2.06 1.41 -0.17
C VAL A 64 2.38 1.31 -1.66
N ALA A 65 2.80 0.14 -2.14
CA ALA A 65 3.09 -0.07 -3.56
C ALA A 65 1.83 0.06 -4.42
N ALA A 66 0.72 -0.53 -3.99
CA ALA A 66 -0.55 -0.49 -4.71
C ALA A 66 -1.13 0.93 -4.78
N THR A 67 -1.10 1.70 -3.70
CA THR A 67 -1.60 3.08 -3.69
C THR A 67 -0.72 4.04 -4.48
N ALA A 68 0.60 3.81 -4.52
CA ALA A 68 1.50 4.53 -5.42
C ALA A 68 1.19 4.24 -6.89
N MET A 69 0.85 2.99 -7.25
CA MET A 69 0.37 2.65 -8.59
C MET A 69 -0.95 3.34 -8.91
N ARG A 70 -1.92 3.32 -7.98
CA ARG A 70 -3.19 4.06 -8.15
C ARG A 70 -2.98 5.54 -8.41
N PHE A 71 -2.06 6.17 -7.69
CA PHE A 71 -1.70 7.58 -7.95
C PHE A 71 -1.22 7.78 -9.39
N ALA A 72 -0.36 6.91 -9.88
CA ALA A 72 0.18 6.97 -11.23
C ALA A 72 -0.83 6.59 -12.32
N ILE A 73 -1.94 5.90 -11.99
CA ILE A 73 -2.98 5.49 -12.95
C ILE A 73 -4.14 6.49 -12.98
N ASP A 74 -4.61 6.92 -11.80
CA ASP A 74 -5.86 7.69 -11.69
C ASP A 74 -5.69 9.19 -12.02
N LEU A 75 -4.48 9.73 -11.85
CA LEU A 75 -4.21 11.17 -11.94
C LEU A 75 -3.35 11.58 -13.15
N THR A 76 -2.98 10.63 -14.00
CA THR A 76 -2.27 10.86 -15.27
C THR A 76 -3.21 10.72 -16.45
#